data_AF-A0A7N2M457-F1
#
_entry.id   AF-A0A7N2M457-F1
#
_cell.length_a   1.000
_cell.length_b   1.000
_cell.length_c   1.000
_cell.angle_alpha   90.00
_cell.angle_beta   90.00
_cell.angle_gamma   90.00
#
_symmetry.space_group_name_H-M   'P 1'
#
loop_
_entity.id
_entity.type
_entity.pdbx_description
1 polymer ?
#
loop_
_entity_poly.entity_id
_entity_poly.type
_entity_poly.pdbx_seq_one_letter_code
_entity_poly.pdbx_strand_id
1 'polypeptide(L)'
;MASSSPGGIRGEVGETSSSATKEVQIDNIAIETTKLEERFKIVMKARKNASMAKLYKKVEKNIKELRECFEEDVTKKYDDEALAWLLFGDGCAILQYIYCATDPDNNKFKELSIKHDSVAFGHQDLFFLENQLPYCLLKWLMSLSKMKKELEKSIKKFINEFVGKSQDQEILVEIEPESIHLLDKQRTSLLAKHGGQRVPKMEPKSTQKSNQNVNWQSYRNVQELQATGIYLKRSEDDSLSLSDIYFSTLFPCFGFLWLPPIKVDDSTGPKFFNLIAYEMCPDFDNDYGVTSYISFLDSLIDEANDVKELRKVWVLHNLLGSNQEVAQLFNEIGTDLVPNLEIFSKVKSSRQKYYKNKFLTWTSQIIHDHFSSP
;
A
#
# COMPACT_ATOMS: atom_id res chain seq x y z
N MET A 1 -1.01 -71.97 40.06
CA MET A 1 -2.16 -71.14 39.65
C MET A 1 -1.59 -69.84 39.10
N ALA A 2 -1.45 -69.76 37.77
CA ALA A 2 -2.28 -68.95 36.85
C ALA A 2 -1.80 -67.48 36.80
N SER A 3 -1.06 -67.08 35.75
CA SER A 3 -1.50 -66.29 34.56
C SER A 3 -1.88 -64.84 34.91
N SER A 4 -1.38 -63.77 34.28
CA SER A 4 -1.40 -63.48 32.83
C SER A 4 -0.53 -62.26 32.44
N SER A 5 -0.21 -62.18 31.15
CA SER A 5 0.69 -61.29 30.39
C SER A 5 0.42 -59.77 30.42
N PRO A 6 1.41 -58.93 30.01
CA PRO A 6 1.25 -57.50 29.79
C PRO A 6 0.89 -57.18 28.32
N GLY A 7 -0.04 -56.25 28.12
CA GLY A 7 -0.30 -55.61 26.84
C GLY A 7 -0.09 -54.10 26.95
N GLY A 8 0.42 -53.45 25.89
CA GLY A 8 0.35 -51.99 25.81
C GLY A 8 1.38 -51.26 24.97
N ILE A 9 1.23 -51.34 23.63
CA ILE A 9 1.40 -50.25 22.64
C ILE A 9 2.81 -49.64 22.48
N ARG A 10 3.43 -50.01 21.36
CA ARG A 10 4.56 -49.37 20.71
C ARG A 10 4.02 -48.18 19.90
N GLY A 11 4.38 -46.96 20.26
CA GLY A 11 4.08 -45.75 19.47
C GLY A 11 5.08 -45.61 18.32
N GLU A 12 4.58 -45.64 17.09
CA GLU A 12 5.26 -45.13 15.90
C GLU A 12 5.23 -43.61 15.93
N VAL A 13 6.39 -42.97 15.78
CA VAL A 13 6.51 -41.55 15.49
C VAL A 13 7.53 -41.39 14.38
N GLY A 14 7.10 -40.76 13.28
CA GLY A 14 7.99 -39.98 12.44
C GLY A 14 8.03 -40.32 10.97
N GLU A 15 6.93 -40.12 10.22
CA GLU A 15 6.98 -39.99 8.76
C GLU A 15 5.70 -39.36 8.17
N THR A 16 5.27 -38.17 8.64
CA THR A 16 4.09 -37.48 8.07
C THR A 16 4.29 -36.00 7.73
N SER A 17 5.41 -35.38 8.15
CA SER A 17 5.62 -33.94 7.96
C SER A 17 6.17 -33.55 6.57
N SER A 18 6.92 -34.43 5.89
CA SER A 18 7.52 -34.13 4.57
C SER A 18 6.59 -34.43 3.38
N SER A 19 5.62 -35.34 3.54
CA SER A 19 4.65 -35.70 2.50
C SER A 19 3.63 -34.59 2.30
N ALA A 20 3.06 -34.08 3.40
CA ALA A 20 2.00 -33.08 3.36
C ALA A 20 2.45 -31.74 2.75
N THR A 21 3.70 -31.31 3.00
CA THR A 21 4.24 -30.09 2.38
C THR A 21 4.51 -30.27 0.88
N LYS A 22 4.93 -31.45 0.46
CA LYS A 22 5.12 -31.77 -0.97
C LYS A 22 3.79 -31.89 -1.70
N GLU A 23 2.78 -32.51 -1.09
CA GLU A 23 1.42 -32.60 -1.65
C GLU A 23 0.77 -31.22 -1.81
N VAL A 24 0.83 -30.36 -0.79
CA VAL A 24 0.31 -28.99 -0.88
C VAL A 24 1.01 -28.18 -1.97
N GLN A 25 2.31 -28.35 -2.15
CA GLN A 25 3.06 -27.63 -3.19
C GLN A 25 2.77 -28.17 -4.60
N ILE A 26 2.60 -29.48 -4.75
CA ILE A 26 2.21 -30.12 -6.03
C ILE A 26 0.78 -29.74 -6.40
N ASP A 27 -0.14 -29.71 -5.45
CA ASP A 27 -1.53 -29.32 -5.67
C ASP A 27 -1.64 -27.83 -6.06
N ASN A 28 -0.85 -26.95 -5.42
CA ASN A 28 -0.79 -25.54 -5.81
C ASN A 28 -0.26 -25.34 -7.24
N ILE A 29 0.81 -26.05 -7.60
CA ILE A 29 1.37 -26.00 -8.97
C ILE A 29 0.37 -26.55 -10.00
N ALA A 30 -0.33 -27.64 -9.66
CA ALA A 30 -1.35 -28.24 -10.51
C ALA A 30 -2.57 -27.32 -10.71
N ILE A 31 -3.02 -26.63 -9.65
CA ILE A 31 -4.11 -25.65 -9.71
C ILE A 31 -3.73 -24.44 -10.58
N GLU A 32 -2.49 -23.94 -10.48
CA GLU A 32 -1.99 -22.86 -11.32
C GLU A 32 -1.89 -23.26 -12.80
N THR A 33 -1.36 -24.45 -13.09
CA THR A 33 -1.28 -24.95 -14.48
C THR A 33 -2.65 -25.19 -15.10
N THR A 34 -3.61 -25.70 -14.33
CA THR A 34 -4.99 -25.92 -14.81
C THR A 34 -5.71 -24.58 -15.07
N LYS A 35 -5.54 -23.58 -14.19
CA LYS A 35 -6.02 -22.20 -14.42
C LYS A 35 -5.40 -21.58 -15.66
N LEU A 36 -4.09 -21.80 -15.89
CA LEU A 36 -3.38 -21.27 -17.05
C LEU A 36 -3.91 -21.88 -18.36
N GLU A 37 -4.12 -23.19 -18.42
CA GLU A 37 -4.68 -23.85 -19.60
C GLU A 37 -6.10 -23.39 -19.94
N GLU A 38 -6.93 -23.16 -18.93
CA GLU A 38 -8.31 -22.70 -19.12
C GLU A 38 -8.36 -21.23 -19.56
N ARG A 39 -7.51 -20.37 -18.99
CA ARG A 39 -7.25 -19.01 -19.50
C ARG A 39 -6.79 -19.07 -20.96
N PHE A 40 -5.85 -19.97 -21.28
CA PHE A 40 -5.33 -20.15 -22.63
C PHE A 40 -6.43 -20.57 -23.62
N LYS A 41 -7.36 -21.46 -23.22
CA LYS A 41 -8.50 -21.89 -24.06
C LYS A 41 -9.50 -20.75 -24.32
N ILE A 42 -9.83 -19.95 -23.30
CA ILE A 42 -10.73 -18.79 -23.44
C ILE A 42 -10.10 -17.75 -24.37
N VAL A 43 -8.82 -17.47 -24.19
CA VAL A 43 -8.04 -16.53 -25.00
C VAL A 43 -7.88 -17.04 -26.45
N MET A 44 -7.64 -18.33 -26.66
CA MET A 44 -7.59 -18.95 -27.99
C MET A 44 -8.95 -18.92 -28.70
N LYS A 45 -10.06 -19.03 -27.97
CA LYS A 45 -11.41 -18.82 -28.52
C LYS A 45 -11.64 -17.36 -28.93
N ALA A 46 -11.07 -16.41 -28.19
CA ALA A 46 -11.10 -14.98 -28.51
C ALA A 46 -10.25 -14.60 -29.75
N ARG A 47 -9.24 -15.41 -30.12
CA ARG A 47 -8.38 -15.22 -31.33
C ARG A 47 -9.17 -15.11 -32.65
N LYS A 48 -10.40 -15.63 -32.70
CA LYS A 48 -11.31 -15.53 -33.86
C LYS A 48 -12.03 -14.19 -33.99
N ASN A 49 -11.91 -13.30 -33.00
CA ASN A 49 -12.46 -11.95 -33.05
C ASN A 49 -11.42 -10.97 -33.63
N ALA A 50 -11.77 -10.31 -34.73
CA ALA A 50 -10.87 -9.36 -35.42
C ALA A 50 -10.39 -8.20 -34.53
N SER A 51 -11.17 -7.82 -33.50
CA SER A 51 -10.78 -6.81 -32.51
C SER A 51 -9.69 -7.33 -31.57
N MET A 52 -9.83 -8.58 -31.10
CA MET A 52 -8.86 -9.24 -30.20
C MET A 52 -7.55 -9.53 -30.91
N ALA A 53 -7.60 -9.93 -32.18
CA ALA A 53 -6.41 -10.15 -32.99
C ALA A 53 -5.56 -8.87 -33.16
N LYS A 54 -6.19 -7.69 -33.25
CA LYS A 54 -5.47 -6.41 -33.32
C LYS A 54 -4.78 -6.07 -31.99
N LEU A 55 -5.47 -6.29 -30.88
CA LEU A 55 -4.93 -6.08 -29.53
C LEU A 55 -3.72 -6.97 -29.28
N TYR A 56 -3.86 -8.27 -29.52
CA TYR A 56 -2.77 -9.24 -29.38
C TYR A 56 -1.56 -8.87 -30.26
N LYS A 57 -1.78 -8.53 -31.54
CA LYS A 57 -0.67 -8.13 -32.44
C LYS A 57 0.12 -6.93 -31.94
N LYS A 58 -0.51 -6.02 -31.19
CA LYS A 58 0.20 -4.90 -30.56
C LYS A 58 1.11 -5.39 -29.45
N VAL A 59 0.68 -6.34 -28.62
CA VAL A 59 1.50 -6.96 -27.56
C VAL A 59 2.67 -7.74 -28.19
N GLU A 60 2.38 -8.63 -29.14
CA GLU A 60 3.36 -9.45 -29.85
C GLU A 60 4.46 -8.59 -30.50
N LYS A 61 4.10 -7.47 -31.15
CA LYS A 61 5.07 -6.57 -31.77
C LYS A 61 6.04 -5.92 -30.78
N ASN A 62 5.62 -5.69 -29.53
CA ASN A 62 6.42 -4.99 -28.52
C ASN A 62 6.85 -5.94 -27.39
N ILE A 63 6.85 -7.26 -27.63
CA ILE A 63 7.13 -8.26 -26.58
C ILE A 63 8.54 -8.15 -26.00
N LYS A 64 9.52 -7.74 -26.81
CA LYS A 64 10.91 -7.55 -26.35
C LYS A 64 11.01 -6.44 -25.31
N GLU A 65 10.36 -5.31 -25.56
CA GLU A 65 10.28 -4.19 -24.61
C GLU A 65 9.56 -4.61 -23.33
N LEU A 66 8.45 -5.35 -23.45
CA LEU A 66 7.74 -5.86 -22.27
C LEU A 66 8.57 -6.85 -21.45
N ARG A 67 9.37 -7.70 -22.12
CA ARG A 67 10.24 -8.68 -21.46
C ARG A 67 11.32 -8.00 -20.61
N GLU A 68 11.83 -6.85 -21.05
CA GLU A 68 12.81 -6.05 -20.30
C GLU A 68 12.26 -5.46 -18.99
N CYS A 69 10.93 -5.42 -18.82
CA CYS A 69 10.29 -4.99 -17.57
C CYS A 69 10.25 -6.08 -16.49
N PHE A 70 10.73 -7.29 -16.77
CA PHE A 70 10.74 -8.41 -15.84
C PHE A 70 12.16 -8.92 -15.65
N GLU A 71 12.43 -9.53 -14.49
CA GLU A 71 13.67 -10.27 -14.30
C GLU A 71 13.80 -11.40 -15.33
N GLU A 72 15.01 -11.57 -15.86
CA GLU A 72 15.31 -12.57 -16.89
C GLU A 72 14.88 -13.98 -16.47
N ASP A 73 15.11 -14.33 -15.19
CA ASP A 73 14.80 -15.64 -14.64
C ASP A 73 13.31 -15.98 -14.62
N VAL A 74 12.44 -14.96 -14.54
CA VAL A 74 10.97 -15.14 -14.55
C VAL A 74 10.47 -15.43 -15.96
N THR A 75 11.08 -14.82 -16.99
CA THR A 75 10.59 -14.88 -18.37
C THR A 75 11.34 -15.87 -19.26
N LYS A 76 12.55 -16.32 -18.89
CA LYS A 76 13.40 -17.21 -19.72
C LYS A 76 12.75 -18.52 -20.12
N LYS A 77 11.76 -19.01 -19.37
CA LYS A 77 11.02 -20.25 -19.66
C LYS A 77 9.97 -20.08 -20.77
N TYR A 78 9.64 -18.86 -21.15
CA TYR A 78 8.65 -18.56 -22.18
C TYR A 78 9.33 -18.03 -23.44
N ASP A 79 8.97 -18.61 -24.59
CA ASP A 79 9.22 -17.95 -25.88
C ASP A 79 8.38 -16.68 -26.01
N ASP A 80 8.66 -15.89 -27.05
CA ASP A 80 8.01 -14.60 -27.28
C ASP A 80 6.50 -14.73 -27.55
N GLU A 81 6.04 -15.79 -28.24
CA GLU A 81 4.61 -15.99 -28.49
C GLU A 81 3.88 -16.35 -27.20
N ALA A 82 4.42 -17.28 -26.42
CA ALA A 82 3.86 -17.70 -25.14
C ALA A 82 3.79 -16.55 -24.13
N LEU A 83 4.87 -15.76 -24.01
CA LEU A 83 4.90 -14.59 -23.13
C LEU A 83 3.90 -13.53 -23.59
N ALA A 84 3.81 -13.26 -24.90
CA ALA A 84 2.86 -12.28 -25.42
C ALA A 84 1.41 -12.69 -25.13
N TRP A 85 1.07 -13.97 -25.25
CA TRP A 85 -0.26 -14.48 -24.91
C TRP A 85 -0.58 -14.39 -23.42
N LEU A 86 0.40 -14.72 -22.56
CA LEU A 86 0.27 -14.63 -21.11
C LEU A 86 -0.04 -13.18 -20.71
N LEU A 87 0.83 -12.25 -21.11
CA LEU A 87 0.68 -10.82 -20.80
C LEU A 87 -0.61 -10.25 -21.37
N PHE A 88 -0.98 -10.62 -22.60
CA PHE A 88 -2.24 -10.20 -23.20
C PHE A 88 -3.46 -10.67 -22.39
N GLY A 89 -3.48 -11.95 -22.01
CA GLY A 89 -4.55 -12.54 -21.22
C GLY A 89 -4.70 -11.88 -19.85
N ASP A 90 -3.59 -11.73 -19.13
CA ASP A 90 -3.58 -11.14 -17.80
C ASP A 90 -3.92 -9.64 -17.85
N GLY A 91 -3.38 -8.89 -18.81
CA GLY A 91 -3.72 -7.48 -19.00
C GLY A 91 -5.22 -7.27 -19.30
N CYS A 92 -5.83 -8.13 -20.11
CA CYS A 92 -7.28 -8.09 -20.34
C CYS A 92 -8.07 -8.45 -19.08
N ALA A 93 -7.63 -9.44 -18.31
CA ALA A 93 -8.29 -9.86 -17.07
C ALA A 93 -8.26 -8.74 -16.02
N ILE A 94 -7.10 -8.08 -15.83
CA ILE A 94 -6.95 -6.93 -14.92
C ILE A 94 -7.90 -5.80 -15.32
N LEU A 95 -7.94 -5.43 -16.60
CA LEU A 95 -8.83 -4.36 -17.09
C LEU A 95 -10.31 -4.71 -16.90
N GLN A 96 -10.70 -5.94 -17.22
CA GLN A 96 -12.07 -6.41 -17.04
C GLN A 96 -12.45 -6.40 -15.56
N TYR A 97 -11.56 -6.87 -14.70
CA TYR A 97 -11.75 -6.90 -13.27
C TYR A 97 -11.99 -5.49 -12.71
N ILE A 98 -11.09 -4.55 -13.00
CA ILE A 98 -11.19 -3.15 -12.55
C ILE A 98 -12.49 -2.50 -13.06
N TYR A 99 -12.89 -2.80 -14.29
CA TYR A 99 -14.15 -2.33 -14.86
C TYR A 99 -15.38 -2.88 -14.15
N CYS A 100 -15.32 -4.11 -13.63
CA CYS A 100 -16.38 -4.73 -12.84
C CYS A 100 -16.38 -4.20 -11.40
N ALA A 101 -15.22 -4.04 -10.77
CA ALA A 101 -15.07 -3.51 -9.41
C ALA A 101 -15.60 -2.10 -9.25
N THR A 102 -15.52 -1.30 -10.32
CA THR A 102 -16.00 0.08 -10.31
C THR A 102 -17.46 0.24 -10.73
N ASP A 103 -18.17 -0.86 -10.91
CA ASP A 103 -19.60 -0.89 -11.18
C ASP A 103 -20.40 -0.48 -9.93
N PRO A 104 -21.15 0.62 -9.96
CA PRO A 104 -21.84 1.13 -8.75
C PRO A 104 -22.86 0.15 -8.19
N ASP A 105 -23.48 -0.66 -9.05
CA ASP A 105 -24.49 -1.64 -8.64
C ASP A 105 -23.91 -3.01 -8.28
N ASN A 106 -22.59 -3.19 -8.45
CA ASN A 106 -21.88 -4.45 -8.26
C ASN A 106 -22.54 -5.64 -9.01
N ASN A 107 -23.21 -5.33 -10.12
CA ASN A 107 -23.99 -6.30 -10.90
C ASN A 107 -23.08 -7.07 -11.85
N LYS A 108 -22.03 -6.42 -12.38
CA LYS A 108 -21.11 -7.05 -13.33
C LYS A 108 -20.39 -8.28 -12.75
N PHE A 109 -20.01 -8.28 -11.47
CA PHE A 109 -19.42 -9.47 -10.85
C PHE A 109 -20.43 -10.61 -10.70
N LYS A 110 -21.69 -10.30 -10.41
CA LYS A 110 -22.78 -11.30 -10.37
C LYS A 110 -23.04 -11.91 -11.75
N GLU A 111 -23.04 -11.10 -12.79
CA GLU A 111 -23.17 -11.57 -14.18
C GLU A 111 -22.04 -12.53 -14.57
N LEU A 112 -20.84 -12.31 -14.04
CA LEU A 112 -19.68 -13.18 -14.24
C LEU A 112 -19.63 -14.36 -13.25
N SER A 113 -20.65 -14.53 -12.41
CA SER A 113 -20.69 -15.56 -11.35
C SER A 113 -19.49 -15.52 -10.39
N ILE A 114 -18.89 -14.34 -10.21
CA ILE A 114 -17.80 -14.11 -9.27
C ILE A 114 -18.41 -13.81 -7.90
N LYS A 115 -18.00 -14.57 -6.89
CA LYS A 115 -18.48 -14.38 -5.51
C LYS A 115 -17.88 -13.11 -4.89
N HIS A 116 -18.63 -12.46 -4.00
CA HIS A 116 -18.21 -11.22 -3.35
C HIS A 116 -16.94 -11.36 -2.50
N ASP A 117 -16.76 -12.47 -1.79
CA ASP A 117 -15.54 -12.78 -1.03
C ASP A 117 -14.31 -12.85 -1.94
N SER A 118 -14.45 -13.45 -3.12
CA SER A 118 -13.39 -13.56 -4.13
C SER A 118 -13.02 -12.18 -4.71
N VAL A 119 -13.96 -11.22 -4.72
CA VAL A 119 -13.66 -9.84 -5.11
C VAL A 119 -12.77 -9.16 -4.07
N ALA A 120 -12.99 -9.36 -2.78
CA ALA A 120 -12.13 -8.77 -1.75
C ALA A 120 -10.66 -9.23 -1.88
N PHE A 121 -10.43 -10.51 -2.14
CA PHE A 121 -9.07 -11.04 -2.39
C PHE A 121 -8.48 -10.53 -3.71
N GLY A 122 -9.27 -10.51 -4.79
CA GLY A 122 -8.80 -9.96 -6.07
C GLY A 122 -8.40 -8.48 -6.00
N HIS A 123 -9.04 -7.68 -5.13
CA HIS A 123 -8.64 -6.28 -4.90
C HIS A 123 -7.22 -6.19 -4.33
N GLN A 124 -6.88 -7.05 -3.38
CA GLN A 124 -5.54 -7.09 -2.77
C GLN A 124 -4.51 -7.64 -3.77
N ASP A 125 -4.87 -8.71 -4.48
CA ASP A 125 -3.98 -9.38 -5.43
C ASP A 125 -3.45 -8.44 -6.51
N LEU A 126 -4.28 -7.52 -7.02
CA LEU A 126 -3.85 -6.57 -8.06
C LEU A 126 -2.75 -5.59 -7.62
N PHE A 127 -2.58 -5.41 -6.32
CA PHE A 127 -1.57 -4.52 -5.75
C PHE A 127 -0.42 -5.26 -5.07
N PHE A 128 -0.38 -6.61 -5.12
CA PHE A 128 0.82 -7.33 -4.72
C PHE A 128 1.98 -6.98 -5.65
N LEU A 129 3.16 -6.73 -5.09
CA LEU A 129 4.38 -6.41 -5.83
C LEU A 129 4.73 -7.50 -6.86
N GLU A 130 4.49 -8.77 -6.52
CA GLU A 130 4.74 -9.93 -7.38
C GLU A 130 3.72 -10.07 -8.52
N ASN A 131 2.57 -9.41 -8.43
CA ASN A 131 1.48 -9.52 -9.40
C ASN A 131 1.31 -8.23 -10.22
N GLN A 132 2.42 -7.62 -10.62
CA GLN A 132 2.42 -6.38 -11.40
C GLN A 132 2.66 -6.66 -12.89
N LEU A 133 1.89 -5.95 -13.72
CA LEU A 133 2.13 -5.87 -15.17
C LEU A 133 2.61 -4.45 -15.53
N PRO A 134 3.49 -4.32 -16.55
CA PRO A 134 3.86 -3.02 -17.08
C PRO A 134 2.61 -2.21 -17.46
N TYR A 135 2.49 -0.99 -16.94
CA TYR A 135 1.31 -0.16 -17.19
C TYR A 135 1.16 0.22 -18.67
N CYS A 136 2.28 0.28 -19.40
CA CYS A 136 2.28 0.50 -20.86
C CYS A 136 1.44 -0.56 -21.61
N LEU A 137 1.47 -1.82 -21.17
CA LEU A 137 0.62 -2.89 -21.69
C LEU A 137 -0.86 -2.54 -21.50
N LEU A 138 -1.26 -2.16 -20.29
CA LEU A 138 -2.64 -1.76 -19.99
C LEU A 138 -3.07 -0.56 -20.85
N LYS A 139 -2.18 0.44 -21.02
CA LYS A 139 -2.42 1.58 -21.91
C LYS A 139 -2.64 1.15 -23.36
N TRP A 140 -1.84 0.23 -23.88
CA TRP A 140 -2.01 -0.27 -25.25
C TRP A 140 -3.34 -0.98 -25.42
N LEU A 141 -3.70 -1.86 -24.48
CA LEU A 141 -4.97 -2.59 -24.49
C LEU A 141 -6.18 -1.63 -24.44
N MET A 142 -6.15 -0.63 -23.55
CA MET A 142 -7.19 0.41 -23.48
C MET A 142 -7.26 1.24 -24.76
N SER A 143 -6.11 1.64 -25.32
CA SER A 143 -6.05 2.52 -26.49
C SER A 143 -6.68 1.93 -27.76
N LEU A 144 -6.66 0.61 -27.86
CA LEU A 144 -7.18 -0.17 -28.97
C LEU A 144 -8.60 -0.69 -28.70
N SER A 145 -9.12 -0.49 -27.47
CA SER A 145 -10.47 -0.82 -27.08
C SER A 145 -11.45 0.30 -27.47
N LYS A 146 -12.68 -0.09 -27.83
CA LYS A 146 -13.79 0.88 -28.00
C LYS A 146 -14.19 1.55 -26.68
N MET A 147 -13.80 0.96 -25.55
CA MET A 147 -14.14 1.39 -24.18
C MET A 147 -12.99 2.15 -23.51
N LYS A 148 -12.11 2.81 -24.29
CA LYS A 148 -10.91 3.45 -23.76
C LYS A 148 -11.21 4.38 -22.58
N LYS A 149 -12.19 5.29 -22.75
CA LYS A 149 -12.50 6.31 -21.74
C LYS A 149 -13.10 5.69 -20.48
N GLU A 150 -13.93 4.68 -20.64
CA GLU A 150 -14.56 3.93 -19.56
C GLU A 150 -13.51 3.17 -18.76
N LEU A 151 -12.57 2.49 -19.42
CA LEU A 151 -11.48 1.78 -18.75
C LEU A 151 -10.53 2.72 -18.03
N GLU A 152 -10.14 3.85 -18.65
CA GLU A 152 -9.33 4.88 -17.98
C GLU A 152 -10.04 5.46 -16.74
N LYS A 153 -11.35 5.71 -16.83
CA LYS A 153 -12.17 6.16 -15.70
C LYS A 153 -12.27 5.09 -14.61
N SER A 154 -12.43 3.82 -14.98
CA SER A 154 -12.45 2.71 -14.04
C SER A 154 -11.14 2.55 -13.29
N ILE A 155 -9.98 2.64 -13.95
CA ILE A 155 -8.68 2.62 -13.25
C ILE A 155 -8.57 3.78 -12.26
N LYS A 156 -8.94 5.00 -12.67
CA LYS A 156 -8.91 6.16 -11.78
C LYS A 156 -9.81 5.97 -10.56
N LYS A 157 -11.05 5.51 -10.77
CA LYS A 157 -12.01 5.25 -9.69
C LYS A 157 -11.50 4.15 -8.74
N PHE A 158 -10.98 3.06 -9.29
CA PHE A 158 -10.43 1.94 -8.51
C PHE A 158 -9.25 2.37 -7.63
N ILE A 159 -8.32 3.17 -8.18
CA ILE A 159 -7.20 3.74 -7.40
C ILE A 159 -7.71 4.69 -6.32
N ASN A 160 -8.65 5.58 -6.64
CA ASN A 160 -9.17 6.55 -5.68
C ASN A 160 -9.89 5.89 -4.49
N GLU A 161 -10.68 4.85 -4.75
CA GLU A 161 -11.32 4.05 -3.70
C GLU A 161 -10.28 3.45 -2.76
N PHE A 162 -9.16 2.96 -3.30
CA PHE A 162 -8.10 2.36 -2.50
C PHE A 162 -7.23 3.38 -1.74
N VAL A 163 -7.13 4.60 -2.25
CA VAL A 163 -6.42 5.71 -1.59
C VAL A 163 -7.33 6.46 -0.59
N GLY A 164 -8.64 6.19 -0.63
CA GLY A 164 -9.61 6.84 0.26
C GLY A 164 -10.03 8.25 -0.18
N LYS A 165 -9.78 8.63 -1.45
CA LYS A 165 -10.15 9.93 -2.02
C LYS A 165 -11.63 9.95 -2.45
N SER A 166 -12.34 11.06 -2.22
CA SER A 166 -13.74 11.23 -2.62
C SER A 166 -13.92 11.37 -4.14
N GLN A 167 -15.09 10.98 -4.66
CA GLN A 167 -15.34 10.85 -6.10
C GLN A 167 -15.54 12.19 -6.85
N ASP A 168 -15.69 13.31 -6.14
CA ASP A 168 -16.15 14.60 -6.71
C ASP A 168 -15.04 15.55 -7.18
N GLN A 169 -13.78 15.11 -7.21
CA GLN A 169 -12.67 15.99 -7.58
C GLN A 169 -12.13 15.64 -8.97
N GLU A 170 -12.51 16.46 -9.96
CA GLU A 170 -11.75 16.61 -11.20
C GLU A 170 -10.39 17.22 -10.85
N ILE A 171 -9.41 16.37 -10.57
CA ILE A 171 -8.01 16.80 -10.48
C ILE A 171 -7.64 17.39 -11.84
N LEU A 172 -7.30 18.68 -11.86
CA LEU A 172 -6.64 19.34 -12.97
C LEU A 172 -5.46 18.46 -13.39
N VAL A 173 -5.53 17.91 -14.60
CA VAL A 173 -4.56 16.96 -15.13
C VAL A 173 -3.24 17.69 -15.33
N GLU A 174 -2.40 17.70 -14.30
CA GLU A 174 -0.96 17.73 -14.52
C GLU A 174 -0.59 16.46 -15.29
N ILE A 175 0.46 16.57 -16.10
CA ILE A 175 1.04 15.45 -16.82
C ILE A 175 1.51 14.44 -15.76
N GLU A 176 0.64 13.48 -15.41
CA GLU A 176 1.00 12.36 -14.55
C GLU A 176 2.19 11.67 -15.22
N PRO A 177 3.35 11.59 -14.56
CA PRO A 177 4.45 10.81 -15.08
C PRO A 177 3.97 9.37 -15.31
N GLU A 178 4.52 8.75 -16.34
CA GLU A 178 4.09 7.43 -16.77
C GLU A 178 4.36 6.42 -15.66
N SER A 179 3.30 5.92 -15.03
CA SER A 179 3.40 4.91 -13.97
C SER A 179 4.00 3.62 -14.54
N ILE A 180 4.84 2.94 -13.76
CA ILE A 180 5.49 1.71 -14.18
C ILE A 180 4.50 0.55 -14.18
N HIS A 181 3.67 0.45 -13.15
CA HIS A 181 2.61 -0.55 -12.97
C HIS A 181 1.49 -0.01 -12.05
N LEU A 182 0.49 -0.83 -11.70
CA LEU A 182 -0.67 -0.39 -10.90
C LEU A 182 -0.29 0.00 -9.46
N LEU A 183 0.59 -0.77 -8.81
CA LEU A 183 1.10 -0.44 -7.48
C LEU A 183 1.87 0.89 -7.45
N ASP A 184 2.68 1.19 -8.48
CA ASP A 184 3.33 2.50 -8.61
C ASP A 184 2.31 3.64 -8.79
N LYS A 185 1.25 3.40 -9.58
CA LYS A 185 0.15 4.35 -9.72
C LYS A 185 -0.56 4.62 -8.38
N GLN A 186 -0.77 3.58 -7.59
CA GLN A 186 -1.35 3.70 -6.25
C GLN A 186 -0.42 4.48 -5.32
N ARG A 187 0.87 4.14 -5.28
CA ARG A 187 1.89 4.84 -4.51
C ARG A 187 1.92 6.33 -4.85
N THR A 188 1.99 6.64 -6.14
CA THR A 188 2.00 8.03 -6.62
C THR A 188 0.72 8.77 -6.22
N SER A 189 -0.44 8.11 -6.27
CA SER A 189 -1.72 8.71 -5.85
C SER A 189 -1.78 8.99 -4.33
N LEU A 190 -1.18 8.13 -3.50
CA LEU A 190 -1.05 8.32 -2.04
C LEU A 190 -0.18 9.53 -1.68
N LEU A 191 0.84 9.81 -2.49
CA LEU A 191 1.84 10.87 -2.26
C LEU A 191 1.53 12.16 -3.03
N ALA A 192 0.59 12.15 -3.96
CA ALA A 192 0.23 13.31 -4.77
C ALA A 192 -0.43 14.40 -3.90
N LYS A 193 0.27 15.53 -3.75
CA LYS A 193 -0.24 16.73 -3.08
C LYS A 193 -1.29 17.45 -3.92
N HIS A 194 -2.29 18.04 -3.25
CA HIS A 194 -3.23 18.94 -3.91
C HIS A 194 -2.48 20.22 -4.34
N GLY A 195 -2.41 20.51 -5.65
CA GLY A 195 -1.79 21.73 -6.19
C GLY A 195 -0.39 21.59 -6.83
N GLY A 196 0.02 20.38 -7.23
CA GLY A 196 1.11 20.18 -8.22
C GLY A 196 2.55 20.43 -7.76
N GLN A 197 2.78 20.92 -6.54
CA GLN A 197 4.14 20.99 -6.00
C GLN A 197 4.59 19.65 -5.45
N ARG A 198 5.16 18.82 -6.33
CA ARG A 198 6.16 17.84 -5.91
C ARG A 198 7.25 18.56 -5.12
N VAL A 199 7.74 17.91 -4.08
CA VAL A 199 9.03 18.28 -3.48
C VAL A 199 10.05 18.30 -4.63
N PRO A 200 10.81 19.39 -4.84
CA PRO A 200 11.73 19.48 -5.96
C PRO A 200 12.67 18.27 -5.98
N LYS A 201 12.84 17.64 -7.14
CA LYS A 201 13.92 16.68 -7.38
C LYS A 201 15.23 17.39 -7.01
N MET A 202 15.93 16.89 -5.98
CA MET A 202 17.17 17.55 -5.55
C MET A 202 18.23 17.39 -6.63
N GLU A 203 18.62 18.51 -7.23
CA GLU A 203 20.00 18.63 -7.70
C GLU A 203 20.94 18.62 -6.50
N PRO A 204 22.16 18.06 -6.62
CA PRO A 204 23.14 18.04 -5.55
C PRO A 204 23.62 19.46 -5.26
N LYS A 205 22.90 20.18 -4.39
CA LYS A 205 23.34 21.48 -3.88
C LYS A 205 24.16 21.29 -2.63
N SER A 206 25.25 22.05 -2.59
CA SER A 206 26.35 21.97 -1.66
C SER A 206 25.92 21.79 -0.20
N THR A 207 26.57 20.82 0.44
CA THR A 207 26.61 20.56 1.87
C THR A 207 26.72 21.85 2.69
N GLN A 208 25.61 22.29 3.29
CA GLN A 208 25.67 22.85 4.63
C GLN A 208 25.47 21.69 5.60
N LYS A 209 26.60 21.13 6.06
CA LYS A 209 26.65 20.17 7.16
C LYS A 209 26.10 20.84 8.43
N SER A 210 24.81 20.72 8.68
CA SER A 210 24.33 20.77 10.06
C SER A 210 24.64 19.42 10.70
N ASN A 211 25.77 19.35 11.40
CA ASN A 211 26.10 18.26 12.32
C ASN A 211 25.09 18.26 13.47
N GLN A 212 23.89 17.73 13.24
CA GLN A 212 23.00 17.31 14.31
C GLN A 212 22.60 15.88 14.01
N ASN A 213 23.21 14.94 14.74
CA ASN A 213 22.63 13.63 15.01
C ASN A 213 21.27 13.85 15.67
N VAL A 214 20.24 14.12 14.87
CA VAL A 214 18.85 14.09 15.32
C VAL A 214 18.49 12.62 15.35
N ASN A 215 18.77 11.97 16.48
CA ASN A 215 18.38 10.58 16.69
C ASN A 215 16.87 10.48 16.47
N TRP A 216 16.45 9.62 15.53
CA TRP A 216 15.03 9.32 15.26
C TRP A 216 14.34 8.82 16.54
N GLN A 217 15.08 8.26 17.49
CA GLN A 217 14.55 7.68 18.73
C GLN A 217 14.18 8.70 19.83
N SER A 218 14.18 10.01 19.56
CA SER A 218 13.58 11.00 20.48
C SER A 218 12.09 11.26 20.20
N TYR A 219 11.48 10.57 19.22
CA TYR A 219 10.04 10.68 18.96
C TYR A 219 9.28 9.89 20.00
N ARG A 220 8.56 10.65 20.82
CA ARG A 220 7.68 10.16 21.86
C ARG A 220 6.31 9.84 21.26
N ASN A 221 5.65 8.78 21.74
CA ASN A 221 4.30 8.36 21.34
C ASN A 221 3.24 9.44 21.63
N VAL A 222 1.99 9.23 21.20
CA VAL A 222 0.92 10.24 21.33
C VAL A 222 0.73 10.72 22.76
N GLN A 223 0.72 9.82 23.74
CA GLN A 223 0.54 10.20 25.14
C GLN A 223 1.62 11.14 25.64
N GLU A 224 2.88 10.80 25.36
CA GLU A 224 4.00 11.63 25.78
C GLU A 224 4.03 12.98 25.07
N LEU A 225 3.57 13.05 23.80
CA LEU A 225 3.42 14.33 23.11
C LEU A 225 2.38 15.21 23.81
N GLN A 226 1.22 14.66 24.15
CA GLN A 226 0.18 15.38 24.87
C GLN A 226 0.68 15.88 26.24
N ALA A 227 1.43 15.06 26.99
CA ALA A 227 2.04 15.45 28.26
C ALA A 227 3.02 16.63 28.14
N THR A 228 3.57 16.87 26.95
CA THR A 228 4.46 18.01 26.67
C THR A 228 3.76 19.22 26.06
N GLY A 229 2.45 19.18 25.88
CA GLY A 229 1.66 20.28 25.30
C GLY A 229 1.51 20.24 23.79
N ILE A 230 1.87 19.11 23.17
CA ILE A 230 1.69 18.86 21.74
C ILE A 230 0.46 17.97 21.54
N TYR A 231 -0.57 18.53 20.92
CA TYR A 231 -1.83 17.84 20.66
C TYR A 231 -1.94 17.46 19.19
N LEU A 232 -2.58 16.33 18.91
CA LEU A 232 -2.82 15.87 17.56
C LEU A 232 -4.15 16.42 17.05
N LYS A 233 -4.20 16.75 15.75
CA LYS A 233 -5.41 17.20 15.07
C LYS A 233 -5.52 16.57 13.69
N ARG A 234 -6.76 16.28 13.30
CA ARG A 234 -7.12 15.93 11.93
C ARG A 234 -7.03 17.17 11.05
N SER A 235 -6.42 17.01 9.88
CA SER A 235 -6.49 17.99 8.81
C SER A 235 -7.90 18.02 8.17
N GLU A 236 -8.43 19.20 7.89
CA GLU A 236 -9.82 19.40 7.44
C GLU A 236 -10.11 18.88 6.02
N ASP A 237 -9.08 18.60 5.23
CA ASP A 237 -9.20 18.16 3.85
C ASP A 237 -8.94 16.65 3.72
N ASP A 238 -9.98 15.91 3.34
CA ASP A 238 -9.93 14.45 3.12
C ASP A 238 -9.19 14.06 1.84
N SER A 239 -8.80 15.02 0.99
CA SER A 239 -8.04 14.80 -0.24
C SER A 239 -6.52 14.85 -0.05
N LEU A 240 -6.05 15.09 1.17
CA LEU A 240 -4.64 15.24 1.50
C LEU A 240 -3.84 13.96 1.26
N SER A 241 -2.60 14.14 0.82
CA SER A 241 -1.62 13.08 0.66
C SER A 241 -1.13 12.56 2.02
N LEU A 242 -0.56 11.36 2.04
CA LEU A 242 0.11 10.82 3.23
C LEU A 242 1.20 11.77 3.77
N SER A 243 1.78 12.59 2.90
CA SER A 243 2.87 13.51 3.24
C SER A 243 2.41 14.85 3.80
N ASP A 244 1.10 15.11 3.88
CA ASP A 244 0.56 16.39 4.34
C ASP A 244 0.45 16.45 5.88
N ILE A 245 1.61 16.29 6.52
CA ILE A 245 1.81 16.40 7.95
C ILE A 245 2.51 17.72 8.24
N TYR A 246 1.95 18.51 9.17
CA TYR A 246 2.56 19.79 9.55
C TYR A 246 2.38 20.10 11.03
N PHE A 247 3.25 20.97 11.54
CA PHE A 247 3.24 21.40 12.93
C PHE A 247 2.98 22.90 13.01
N SER A 248 2.07 23.30 13.89
CA SER A 248 1.76 24.70 14.18
C SER A 248 1.76 24.93 15.69
N THR A 249 2.05 26.15 16.12
CA THR A 249 1.94 26.55 17.53
C THR A 249 0.78 27.52 17.71
N LEU A 250 -0.10 27.28 18.68
CA LEU A 250 -1.17 28.20 19.05
C LEU A 250 -0.94 28.64 20.50
N PHE A 251 -0.69 29.93 20.72
CA PHE A 251 -0.09 30.44 21.97
C PHE A 251 1.32 29.86 22.21
N PRO A 252 2.18 30.53 22.99
CA PRO A 252 3.50 29.99 23.29
C PRO A 252 3.44 28.55 23.80
N CYS A 253 2.43 28.20 24.60
CA CYS A 253 2.41 26.96 25.38
C CYS A 253 1.77 25.75 24.68
N PHE A 254 1.20 25.85 23.47
CA PHE A 254 0.55 24.70 22.82
C PHE A 254 1.06 24.46 21.39
N GLY A 255 1.43 23.21 21.12
CA GLY A 255 1.74 22.71 19.79
C GLY A 255 0.59 21.88 19.23
N PHE A 256 0.37 21.97 17.91
CA PHE A 256 -0.56 21.11 17.18
C PHE A 256 0.18 20.39 16.06
N LEU A 257 0.09 19.06 16.07
CA LEU A 257 0.52 18.18 15.00
C LEU A 257 -0.69 17.80 14.16
N TRP A 258 -0.71 18.27 12.92
CA TRP A 258 -1.80 18.03 11.97
C TRP A 258 -1.47 16.81 11.11
N LEU A 259 -2.42 15.89 11.04
CA LEU A 259 -2.28 14.59 10.38
C LEU A 259 -3.41 14.37 9.37
N PRO A 260 -3.11 13.79 8.19
CA PRO A 260 -4.15 13.31 7.29
C PRO A 260 -4.92 12.15 7.94
N PRO A 261 -6.25 12.07 7.75
CA PRO A 261 -7.03 10.96 8.29
C PRO A 261 -6.67 9.62 7.64
N ILE A 262 -6.67 8.54 8.41
CA ILE A 262 -6.39 7.18 7.94
C ILE A 262 -7.47 6.20 8.41
N LYS A 263 -7.93 5.34 7.49
CA LYS A 263 -8.76 4.18 7.81
C LYS A 263 -7.85 2.96 7.94
N VAL A 264 -8.05 2.18 9.01
CA VAL A 264 -7.26 0.99 9.31
C VAL A 264 -8.19 -0.21 9.35
N ASP A 265 -7.98 -1.15 8.44
CA ASP A 265 -8.75 -2.39 8.26
C ASP A 265 -7.82 -3.57 7.92
N ASP A 266 -8.38 -4.76 7.68
CA ASP A 266 -7.62 -5.97 7.36
C ASP A 266 -6.72 -5.83 6.11
N SER A 267 -7.00 -4.88 5.22
CA SER A 267 -6.20 -4.65 4.01
C SER A 267 -4.99 -3.73 4.26
N THR A 268 -4.98 -3.01 5.39
CA THR A 268 -4.01 -1.94 5.67
C THR A 268 -2.59 -2.49 5.78
N GLY A 269 -2.40 -3.60 6.50
CA GLY A 269 -1.10 -4.27 6.60
C GLY A 269 -0.55 -4.72 5.25
N PRO A 270 -1.24 -5.65 4.56
CA PRO A 270 -0.81 -6.12 3.24
C PRO A 270 -0.53 -4.97 2.25
N LYS A 271 -1.37 -3.94 2.22
CA LYS A 271 -1.17 -2.76 1.38
C LYS A 271 0.17 -2.07 1.65
N PHE A 272 0.44 -1.71 2.91
CA PHE A 272 1.63 -0.94 3.23
C PHE A 272 2.91 -1.78 3.14
N PHE A 273 2.86 -3.07 3.49
CA PHE A 273 3.99 -3.98 3.25
C PHE A 273 4.38 -4.03 1.77
N ASN A 274 3.41 -4.12 0.86
CA ASN A 274 3.70 -4.13 -0.58
C ASN A 274 4.27 -2.81 -1.09
N LEU A 275 3.73 -1.69 -0.63
CA LEU A 275 4.23 -0.36 -1.01
C LEU A 275 5.64 -0.12 -0.48
N ILE A 276 5.92 -0.54 0.76
CA ILE A 276 7.26 -0.45 1.37
C ILE A 276 8.22 -1.37 0.63
N ALA A 277 7.86 -2.64 0.39
CA ALA A 277 8.69 -3.56 -0.38
C ALA A 277 9.03 -2.99 -1.75
N TYR A 278 8.06 -2.37 -2.42
CA TYR A 278 8.28 -1.68 -3.68
C TYR A 278 9.27 -0.52 -3.56
N GLU A 279 9.14 0.34 -2.54
CA GLU A 279 10.10 1.43 -2.28
C GLU A 279 11.52 0.94 -1.94
N MET A 280 11.64 -0.28 -1.42
CA MET A 280 12.92 -0.90 -1.06
C MET A 280 13.57 -1.66 -2.23
N CYS A 281 12.91 -1.77 -3.37
CA CYS A 281 13.50 -2.37 -4.57
C CYS A 281 14.73 -1.56 -5.03
N PRO A 282 15.88 -2.21 -5.28
CA PRO A 282 17.14 -1.52 -5.57
C PRO A 282 17.16 -0.78 -6.92
N ASP A 283 16.29 -1.18 -7.84
CA ASP A 283 16.12 -0.62 -9.17
C ASP A 283 15.07 0.50 -9.24
N PHE A 284 14.37 0.77 -8.13
CA PHE A 284 13.35 1.82 -8.06
C PHE A 284 13.87 3.11 -7.40
N ASP A 285 14.25 4.08 -8.23
CA ASP A 285 14.61 5.44 -7.76
C ASP A 285 13.37 6.17 -7.23
N ASN A 286 13.28 6.32 -5.91
CA ASN A 286 12.13 6.90 -5.23
C ASN A 286 12.52 7.74 -4.00
N ASP A 287 11.55 8.44 -3.42
CA ASP A 287 11.75 9.35 -2.29
C ASP A 287 11.50 8.72 -0.91
N TYR A 288 11.13 7.44 -0.85
CA TYR A 288 10.70 6.70 0.35
C TYR A 288 9.50 7.34 1.05
N GLY A 289 8.61 7.98 0.29
CA GLY A 289 7.45 8.70 0.82
C GLY A 289 6.53 7.85 1.70
N VAL A 290 6.18 6.64 1.27
CA VAL A 290 5.29 5.74 2.04
C VAL A 290 6.02 5.19 3.26
N THR A 291 7.25 4.72 3.10
CA THR A 291 8.11 4.20 4.18
C THR A 291 8.31 5.26 5.26
N SER A 292 8.56 6.51 4.87
CA SER A 292 8.72 7.62 5.80
C SER A 292 7.43 7.95 6.55
N TYR A 293 6.29 7.85 5.89
CA TYR A 293 4.98 8.05 6.51
C TYR A 293 4.69 6.95 7.54
N ILE A 294 4.92 5.69 7.20
CA ILE A 294 4.69 4.57 8.12
C ILE A 294 5.64 4.64 9.31
N SER A 295 6.93 4.90 9.09
CA SER A 295 7.88 5.12 10.18
C SER A 295 7.48 6.30 11.08
N PHE A 296 6.85 7.34 10.53
CA PHE A 296 6.31 8.43 11.34
C PHE A 296 5.11 8.00 12.18
N LEU A 297 4.17 7.23 11.62
CA LEU A 297 3.01 6.72 12.36
C LEU A 297 3.42 5.73 13.47
N ASP A 298 4.34 4.82 13.17
CA ASP A 298 4.97 3.91 14.14
C ASP A 298 5.54 4.69 15.33
N SER A 299 6.26 5.79 15.08
CA SER A 299 6.77 6.65 16.16
C SER A 299 5.70 7.35 17.02
N LEU A 300 4.46 7.41 16.54
CA LEU A 300 3.33 7.97 17.28
C LEU A 300 2.53 6.89 18.01
N ILE A 301 2.41 5.70 17.43
CA ILE A 301 1.49 4.65 17.85
C ILE A 301 2.29 3.49 18.44
N ASP A 302 2.52 3.51 19.74
CA ASP A 302 3.26 2.45 20.44
C ASP A 302 2.30 1.49 21.16
N GLU A 303 1.25 2.04 21.78
CA GLU A 303 0.26 1.28 22.54
C GLU A 303 -1.21 1.59 22.19
N ALA A 304 -2.12 0.74 22.69
CA ALA A 304 -3.57 0.87 22.44
C ALA A 304 -4.17 2.23 22.85
N ASN A 305 -3.55 2.94 23.80
CA ASN A 305 -4.00 4.26 24.20
C ASN A 305 -3.65 5.33 23.15
N ASP A 306 -2.51 5.22 22.46
CA ASP A 306 -2.16 6.15 21.38
C ASP A 306 -3.21 6.07 20.26
N VAL A 307 -3.61 4.85 19.90
CA VAL A 307 -4.71 4.60 18.95
C VAL A 307 -6.02 5.22 19.46
N LYS A 308 -6.32 5.09 20.76
CA LYS A 308 -7.51 5.68 21.37
C LYS A 308 -7.52 7.21 21.21
N GLU A 309 -6.39 7.86 21.45
CA GLU A 309 -6.26 9.31 21.29
C GLU A 309 -6.42 9.75 19.83
N LEU A 310 -5.80 9.06 18.88
CA LEU A 310 -5.95 9.33 17.45
C LEU A 310 -7.39 9.18 16.96
N ARG A 311 -8.12 8.19 17.50
CA ARG A 311 -9.56 8.00 17.22
C ARG A 311 -10.41 9.14 17.75
N LYS A 312 -10.13 9.63 18.97
CA LYS A 312 -10.88 10.75 19.58
C LYS A 312 -10.80 12.03 18.73
N VAL A 313 -9.65 12.28 18.10
CA VAL A 313 -9.43 13.46 17.24
C VAL A 313 -9.71 13.18 15.76
N TRP A 314 -10.32 12.02 15.44
CA TRP A 314 -10.72 11.61 14.09
C TRP A 314 -9.57 11.46 13.08
N VAL A 315 -8.33 11.36 13.54
CA VAL A 315 -7.18 11.07 12.67
C VAL A 315 -7.19 9.59 12.26
N LEU A 316 -7.55 8.68 13.17
CA LEU A 316 -7.58 7.25 12.89
C LEU A 316 -9.01 6.71 12.97
N HIS A 317 -9.45 6.03 11.92
CA HIS A 317 -10.71 5.30 11.89
C HIS A 317 -10.43 3.79 11.90
N ASN A 318 -10.73 3.15 13.03
CA ASN A 318 -10.43 1.74 13.26
C ASN A 318 -11.59 0.84 12.78
N LEU A 319 -11.31 0.03 11.77
CA LEU A 319 -12.15 -1.02 11.19
C LEU A 319 -11.49 -2.41 11.28
N LEU A 320 -10.26 -2.51 11.81
CA LEU A 320 -9.49 -3.75 11.95
C LEU A 320 -9.97 -4.57 13.15
N GLY A 321 -10.20 -3.90 14.29
CA GLY A 321 -10.56 -4.60 15.53
C GLY A 321 -10.33 -3.75 16.77
N SER A 322 -9.64 -4.31 17.76
CA SER A 322 -9.26 -3.61 18.97
C SER A 322 -8.19 -2.53 18.72
N ASN A 323 -8.05 -1.59 19.65
CA ASN A 323 -6.95 -0.62 19.59
C ASN A 323 -5.57 -1.29 19.73
N GLN A 324 -5.50 -2.44 20.41
CA GLN A 324 -4.25 -3.16 20.59
C GLN A 324 -3.77 -3.78 19.27
N GLU A 325 -4.69 -4.36 18.49
CA GLU A 325 -4.39 -4.91 17.17
C GLU A 325 -3.91 -3.83 16.20
N VAL A 326 -4.48 -2.63 16.25
CA VAL A 326 -4.01 -1.49 15.46
C VAL A 326 -2.60 -1.06 15.86
N ALA A 327 -2.30 -0.99 17.16
CA ALA A 327 -0.96 -0.63 17.63
C ALA A 327 0.08 -1.68 17.20
N GLN A 328 -0.24 -2.96 17.38
CA GLN A 328 0.60 -4.07 16.91
C GLN A 328 0.86 -4.00 15.42
N LEU A 329 -0.16 -3.73 14.61
CA LEU A 329 0.00 -3.59 13.16
C LEU A 329 1.04 -2.53 12.79
N PHE A 330 0.97 -1.33 13.39
CA PHE A 330 1.94 -0.26 13.07
C PHE A 330 3.33 -0.58 13.57
N ASN A 331 3.48 -1.14 14.78
CA ASN A 331 4.76 -1.59 15.32
C ASN A 331 5.42 -2.66 14.44
N GLU A 332 4.63 -3.59 13.90
CA GLU A 332 5.10 -4.64 13.00
C GLU A 332 5.56 -4.09 11.65
N ILE A 333 4.76 -3.23 11.00
CA ILE A 333 5.13 -2.65 9.70
C ILE A 333 6.28 -1.64 9.86
N GLY A 334 6.35 -0.94 11.00
CA GLY A 334 7.37 0.06 11.32
C GLY A 334 8.76 -0.52 11.63
N THR A 335 8.83 -1.82 11.90
CA THR A 335 10.08 -2.51 12.24
C THR A 335 11.07 -2.47 11.07
N ASP A 336 12.34 -2.17 11.36
CA ASP A 336 13.47 -2.15 10.42
C ASP A 336 13.32 -1.22 9.20
N LEU A 337 12.40 -0.25 9.25
CA LEU A 337 12.26 0.74 8.18
C LEU A 337 13.43 1.74 8.15
N VAL A 338 13.85 2.11 6.94
CA VAL A 338 14.85 3.15 6.69
C VAL A 338 14.16 4.35 6.02
N PRO A 339 13.56 5.28 6.79
CA PRO A 339 12.83 6.41 6.23
C PRO A 339 13.76 7.47 5.64
N ASN A 340 13.24 8.26 4.71
CA ASN A 340 13.89 9.48 4.26
C ASN A 340 13.78 10.57 5.34
N LEU A 341 14.92 10.92 5.92
CA LEU A 341 15.00 11.84 7.06
C LEU A 341 14.51 13.26 6.74
N GLU A 342 14.52 13.65 5.45
CA GLU A 342 14.19 15.00 4.99
C GLU A 342 12.68 15.26 4.88
N ILE A 343 11.86 14.24 4.61
CA ILE A 343 10.42 14.43 4.32
C ILE A 343 9.70 15.15 5.47
N PHE A 344 10.01 14.77 6.70
CA PHE A 344 9.44 15.37 7.90
C PHE A 344 10.45 16.21 8.69
N SER A 345 11.60 16.58 8.11
CA SER A 345 12.67 17.33 8.82
C SER A 345 12.17 18.66 9.38
N LYS A 346 11.27 19.35 8.67
CA LYS A 346 10.63 20.59 9.14
C LYS A 346 9.72 20.37 10.34
N VAL A 347 8.85 19.35 10.27
CA VAL A 347 7.96 18.97 11.38
C VAL A 347 8.78 18.64 12.61
N LYS A 348 9.83 17.84 12.43
CA LYS A 348 10.78 17.45 13.47
C LYS A 348 11.50 18.65 14.08
N SER A 349 12.03 19.55 13.25
CA SER A 349 12.75 20.74 13.70
C SER A 349 11.85 21.68 14.51
N SER A 350 10.61 21.88 14.06
CA SER A 350 9.62 22.69 14.77
C SER A 350 9.24 22.08 16.12
N ARG A 351 9.01 20.76 16.17
CA ARG A 351 8.77 20.02 17.42
C ARG A 351 9.97 20.13 18.38
N GLN A 352 11.18 19.94 17.88
CA GLN A 352 12.40 20.00 18.71
C GLN A 352 12.64 21.42 19.26
N LYS A 353 12.33 22.46 18.47
CA LYS A 353 12.40 23.85 18.92
C LYS A 353 11.39 24.14 20.03
N TYR A 354 10.18 23.59 19.91
CA TYR A 354 9.15 23.69 20.95
C TYR A 354 9.60 22.99 22.24
N TYR A 355 10.10 21.75 22.14
CA TYR A 355 10.58 20.98 23.29
C TYR A 355 11.79 21.62 24.01
N LYS A 356 12.74 22.18 23.25
CA LYS A 356 13.92 22.85 23.84
C LYS A 356 13.57 24.17 24.55
N ASN A 357 12.40 24.73 24.29
CA ASN A 357 11.95 25.94 24.97
C ASN A 357 11.39 25.57 26.35
N LYS A 358 12.27 25.50 27.35
CA LYS A 358 11.95 25.11 28.74
C LYS A 358 10.75 25.86 29.33
N PHE A 359 10.53 27.12 28.92
CA PHE A 359 9.39 27.90 29.35
C PHE A 359 8.06 27.29 28.88
N LEU A 360 8.01 26.78 27.64
CA LEU A 360 6.81 26.17 27.05
C LEU A 360 6.51 24.79 27.65
N THR A 361 7.56 24.00 27.88
CA THR A 361 7.41 22.67 28.50
C THR A 361 6.94 22.79 29.95
N TRP A 362 7.52 23.72 30.72
CA TRP A 362 7.11 23.98 32.11
C TRP A 362 5.69 24.53 32.21
N THR A 363 5.30 25.48 31.35
CA THR A 363 3.94 26.02 31.37
C THR A 363 2.91 24.96 30.96
N SER A 364 3.23 24.10 29.99
CA SER A 364 2.37 22.98 29.62
C SER A 364 2.20 21.99 30.78
N GLN A 365 3.28 21.63 31.47
CA GLN A 365 3.23 20.76 32.64
C GLN A 365 2.37 21.38 33.75
N ILE A 366 2.56 22.67 34.06
CA ILE A 366 1.75 23.39 35.06
C ILE A 366 0.26 23.38 34.67
N ILE A 367 -0.06 23.63 33.40
CA ILE A 367 -1.46 23.60 32.94
C ILE A 367 -2.03 22.19 33.05
N HIS A 368 -1.27 21.17 32.64
CA HIS A 368 -1.69 19.78 32.72
C HIS A 368 -1.87 19.30 34.16
N ASP A 369 -1.03 19.73 35.10
CA ASP A 369 -1.07 19.21 36.48
C ASP A 369 -2.03 20.01 37.38
N HIS A 370 -2.26 21.29 37.08
CA HIS A 370 -3.07 22.17 37.94
C HIS A 370 -4.42 22.59 37.34
N PHE A 371 -4.66 22.37 36.04
CA PHE A 371 -5.88 22.81 35.36
C PHE A 371 -6.54 21.70 34.52
N SER A 372 -6.23 20.42 34.78
CA SER A 372 -6.77 19.26 34.07
C SER A 372 -8.13 18.75 34.60
N SER A 373 -8.69 19.36 35.65
CA SER A 373 -10.04 19.09 36.15
C SER A 373 -10.80 20.40 36.37
N PRO A 374 -12.12 20.47 36.06
CA PRO A 374 -12.91 21.69 36.16
C PRO A 374 -13.04 22.27 37.57
#